data_AF-Q41655-F1
#
_entry.id   AF-Q41655-F1
#
_cell.length_a   1.000
_cell.length_b   1.000
_cell.length_c   1.000
_cell.angle_alpha   90.00
_cell.angle_beta   90.00
_cell.angle_gamma   90.00
#
_symmetry.space_group_name_H-M   'P 1'
#
loop_
_entity.id
_entity.type
_entity.pdbx_description
1 polymer ?
#
loop_
_entity_poly.entity_id
_entity_poly.type
_entity_poly.pdbx_seq_one_letter_code
_entity_poly.pdbx_strand_id
1 'polypeptide(L)'
;QVFGMVRDSAIQLRTTGDIVLKDGTLGAIHIQKGVVDPHFVVVKEALLKTIKEASGDKWSEELSIAWEVAYDGLATAIKKAMS
;
A
#
# COMPACT_ATOMS: atom_id res chain seq x y z
N GLN A 1 9.46 5.21 2.60
CA GLN A 1 8.19 5.65 3.22
C GLN A 1 7.02 5.03 2.46
N VAL A 2 5.88 4.77 3.13
CA VAL A 2 4.75 3.98 2.58
C VAL A 2 4.19 4.53 1.25
N PHE A 3 4.09 5.84 1.07
CA PHE A 3 3.65 6.45 -0.19
C PHE A 3 4.52 6.01 -1.39
N GLY A 4 5.84 5.97 -1.20
CA GLY A 4 6.77 5.50 -2.24
C GLY A 4 6.58 4.02 -2.55
N MET A 5 6.35 3.20 -1.52
CA MET A 5 6.12 1.75 -1.70
C MET A 5 4.82 1.47 -2.46
N VAL A 6 3.75 2.22 -2.17
CA VAL A 6 2.46 2.06 -2.88
C VAL A 6 2.58 2.54 -4.32
N ARG A 7 3.23 3.68 -4.58
CA ARG A 7 3.56 4.11 -5.95
C ARG A 7 4.37 3.05 -6.70
N ASP A 8 5.40 2.47 -6.06
CA ASP A 8 6.23 1.44 -6.67
C ASP A 8 5.44 0.14 -6.92
N SER A 9 4.44 -0.15 -6.09
CA SER A 9 3.51 -1.26 -6.28
C SER A 9 2.59 -1.01 -7.48
N ALA A 10 2.06 0.20 -7.65
CA ALA A 10 1.32 0.59 -8.86
C ALA A 10 2.15 0.44 -10.13
N ILE A 11 3.44 0.83 -10.08
CA ILE A 11 4.37 0.64 -11.20
C ILE A 11 4.52 -0.85 -11.50
N GLN A 12 4.80 -1.68 -10.48
CA GLN A 12 4.97 -3.13 -10.65
C GLN A 12 3.74 -3.80 -11.24
N LEU A 13 2.55 -3.51 -10.72
CA LEU A 13 1.27 -4.03 -11.25
C LEU A 13 1.12 -3.69 -12.72
N ARG A 14 1.33 -2.42 -13.09
CA ARG A 14 1.23 -1.99 -14.49
C ARG A 14 2.22 -2.71 -15.39
N THR A 15 3.45 -2.95 -14.91
CA THR A 15 4.54 -3.51 -15.73
C THR A 15 4.55 -5.04 -15.78
N THR A 16 4.10 -5.71 -14.72
CA THR A 16 4.29 -7.15 -14.54
C THR A 16 3.00 -7.91 -14.22
N GLY A 17 1.93 -7.21 -13.84
CA GLY A 17 0.70 -7.84 -13.33
C GLY A 17 0.78 -8.27 -11.87
N ASP A 18 1.97 -8.25 -11.26
CA ASP A 18 2.24 -8.73 -9.90
C ASP A 18 2.93 -7.67 -9.04
N ILE A 19 2.98 -7.91 -7.72
CA ILE A 19 3.74 -7.12 -6.75
C ILE A 19 4.69 -8.02 -6.00
N VAL A 20 5.98 -7.67 -6.03
CA VAL A 20 7.01 -8.35 -5.25
C VAL A 20 7.53 -7.41 -4.17
N LEU A 21 7.52 -7.89 -2.93
CA LEU A 21 8.09 -7.17 -1.81
C LEU A 21 9.62 -7.22 -1.89
N LYS A 22 10.26 -6.07 -2.09
CA LYS A 22 11.73 -5.98 -2.20
C LYS A 22 12.44 -6.19 -0.87
N ASP A 23 11.83 -5.75 0.23
CA ASP A 23 12.37 -5.89 1.57
C ASP A 23 11.76 -7.10 2.28
N GLY A 24 12.49 -8.21 2.26
CA GLY A 24 12.08 -9.45 2.92
C GLY A 24 12.01 -9.36 4.45
N THR A 25 12.57 -8.31 5.07
CA THR A 25 12.55 -8.14 6.53
C THR A 25 11.27 -7.48 7.02
N LEU A 26 10.51 -6.84 6.13
CA LEU A 26 9.38 -6.02 6.51
C LEU A 26 8.25 -6.82 7.18
N GLY A 27 8.02 -8.06 6.75
CA GLY A 27 7.06 -8.97 7.38
C GLY A 27 7.42 -9.30 8.83
N ALA A 28 8.68 -9.67 9.08
CA ALA A 28 9.19 -9.94 10.43
C ALA A 28 9.10 -8.69 11.33
N ILE A 29 9.37 -7.50 10.80
CA ILE A 29 9.20 -6.24 11.53
C ILE A 29 7.73 -6.02 11.90
N HIS A 30 6.79 -6.27 10.98
CA HIS A 30 5.35 -6.14 11.26
C HIS A 30 4.90 -7.11 12.37
N ILE A 31 5.38 -8.36 12.36
CA ILE A 31 5.14 -9.33 13.45
C ILE A 31 5.71 -8.80 14.77
N GLN A 32 6.98 -8.38 14.77
CA GLN A 32 7.65 -7.88 15.97
C GLN A 32 6.92 -6.67 16.59
N LYS A 33 6.29 -5.85 15.76
CA LYS A 33 5.52 -4.66 16.19
C LYS A 33 4.05 -4.98 16.50
N GLY A 34 3.62 -6.24 16.41
CA GLY A 34 2.24 -6.64 16.71
C GLY A 34 1.22 -6.10 15.71
N VAL A 35 1.62 -5.93 14.44
CA VAL A 35 0.69 -5.46 13.41
C VAL A 35 -0.32 -6.56 13.09
N VAL A 36 -1.60 -6.19 13.03
CA VAL A 36 -2.72 -7.07 12.69
C VAL A 36 -3.50 -6.51 11.51
N ASP A 37 -4.35 -7.35 10.91
CA ASP A 37 -5.15 -7.02 9.72
C ASP A 37 -5.90 -5.67 9.79
N PRO A 38 -6.60 -5.32 10.89
CA PRO A 38 -7.25 -4.03 11.03
C PRO A 38 -6.32 -2.81 10.87
N HIS A 39 -5.04 -2.92 11.23
CA HIS A 39 -4.09 -1.80 11.07
C HIS A 39 -3.85 -1.47 9.58
N PHE A 40 -3.89 -2.46 8.69
CA PHE A 40 -3.77 -2.22 7.25
C PHE A 40 -4.96 -1.43 6.70
N VAL A 41 -6.17 -1.66 7.22
CA VAL A 41 -7.37 -0.92 6.81
C VAL A 41 -7.25 0.54 7.23
N VAL A 42 -6.88 0.80 8.50
CA VAL A 42 -6.70 2.16 9.02
C VAL A 42 -5.61 2.91 8.23
N VAL A 43 -4.50 2.26 7.88
CA VAL A 43 -3.45 2.89 7.07
C VAL A 43 -3.92 3.19 5.65
N LYS A 44 -4.73 2.32 5.03
CA LYS A 44 -5.33 2.58 3.71
C LYS A 44 -6.17 3.85 3.72
N GLU A 45 -7.07 3.96 4.70
CA GLU A 45 -7.95 5.12 4.86
C GLU A 45 -7.16 6.40 5.08
N ALA A 46 -6.18 6.38 5.98
CA ALA A 46 -5.33 7.53 6.26
C ALA A 46 -4.50 7.93 5.02
N LEU A 47 -3.96 6.96 4.29
CA LEU A 47 -3.21 7.18 3.06
C LEU A 47 -4.08 7.88 2.01
N LEU A 48 -5.25 7.34 1.70
CA LEU A 48 -6.16 7.90 0.69
C LEU A 48 -6.65 9.30 1.08
N LYS A 49 -6.99 9.51 2.36
CA LYS A 49 -7.36 10.85 2.85
C LYS A 49 -6.22 11.85 2.67
N THR A 50 -4.99 11.45 3.00
CA THR A 50 -3.81 12.32 2.84
C THR A 50 -3.56 12.66 1.37
N ILE A 51 -3.68 11.68 0.46
CA ILE A 51 -3.51 11.92 -0.98
C ILE A 51 -4.62 12.84 -1.51
N LYS A 52 -5.85 12.67 -1.06
CA LYS A 52 -6.98 13.55 -1.42
C LYS A 52 -6.71 15.00 -1.02
N GLU A 53 -6.32 15.22 0.23
CA GLU A 53 -5.98 16.55 0.73
C GLU A 53 -4.79 17.16 -0.03
N ALA A 54 -3.73 16.37 -0.28
CA ALA A 54 -2.53 16.84 -0.99
C ALA A 54 -2.76 17.08 -2.49
N SER A 55 -3.71 16.37 -3.11
CA SER A 55 -3.99 16.49 -4.55
C SER A 55 -4.90 17.68 -4.88
N GLY A 56 -5.70 18.13 -3.91
CA GLY A 56 -6.65 19.24 -4.09
C GLY A 56 -7.54 18.99 -5.31
N ASP A 57 -7.58 19.98 -6.21
CA ASP A 57 -8.41 19.94 -7.44
C ASP A 57 -8.02 18.84 -8.44
N LYS A 58 -6.86 18.19 -8.25
CA LYS A 58 -6.42 17.06 -9.09
C LYS A 58 -6.94 15.72 -8.58
N TRP A 59 -7.65 15.68 -7.46
CA TRP A 59 -8.26 14.45 -6.96
C TRP A 59 -9.36 13.98 -7.92
N SER A 60 -9.37 12.69 -8.22
CA SER A 60 -10.43 12.04 -8.99
C SER A 60 -10.73 10.66 -8.41
N GLU A 61 -11.87 10.08 -8.82
CA GLU A 61 -12.23 8.71 -8.44
C GLU A 61 -11.23 7.70 -9.00
N GLU A 62 -10.75 7.89 -10.23
CA GLU A 62 -9.73 7.06 -10.86
C GLU A 62 -8.41 7.12 -10.09
N LEU A 63 -8.01 8.30 -9.60
CA LEU A 63 -6.83 8.44 -8.76
C LEU A 63 -7.00 7.67 -7.44
N SER A 64 -8.17 7.77 -6.80
CA SER A 64 -8.49 7.01 -5.58
C SER A 64 -8.34 5.51 -5.81
N ILE A 65 -9.00 4.99 -6.85
CA ILE A 65 -9.00 3.56 -7.19
C ILE A 65 -7.57 3.07 -7.49
N ALA A 66 -6.78 3.85 -8.23
CA ALA A 66 -5.41 3.48 -8.55
C ALA A 66 -4.54 3.31 -7.30
N TRP A 67 -4.65 4.23 -6.33
CA TRP A 67 -3.92 4.14 -5.06
C TRP A 67 -4.45 3.03 -4.16
N GLU A 68 -5.75 2.81 -4.15
CA GLU A 68 -6.41 1.73 -3.41
C GLU A 68 -5.95 0.35 -3.89
N VAL A 69 -6.01 0.08 -5.20
CA VAL A 69 -5.57 -1.20 -5.78
C VAL A 69 -4.08 -1.46 -5.50
N ALA A 70 -3.25 -0.42 -5.66
CA ALA A 70 -1.82 -0.53 -5.40
C ALA A 70 -1.51 -0.80 -3.92
N TYR A 71 -2.27 -0.17 -3.00
CA TYR A 71 -2.12 -0.40 -1.58
C TYR A 71 -2.57 -1.81 -1.18
N ASP A 72 -3.71 -2.28 -1.68
CA ASP A 72 -4.23 -3.60 -1.35
C ASP A 72 -3.28 -4.72 -1.81
N GLY A 73 -2.69 -4.54 -2.99
CA GLY A 73 -1.66 -5.44 -3.49
C GLY A 73 -0.40 -5.43 -2.62
N LEU A 74 0.08 -4.25 -2.19
CA LEU A 74 1.21 -4.14 -1.28
C LEU A 74 0.89 -4.79 0.09
N ALA A 75 -0.27 -4.51 0.67
CA ALA A 75 -0.70 -5.05 1.94
C ALA A 75 -0.79 -6.58 1.87
N THR A 76 -1.32 -7.13 0.78
CA THR A 76 -1.35 -8.58 0.54
C THR A 76 0.04 -9.18 0.52
N ALA A 77 1.00 -8.55 -0.18
CA ALA A 77 2.39 -9.00 -0.22
C ALA A 77 3.06 -8.97 1.16
N ILE A 78 2.81 -7.92 1.97
CA ILE A 78 3.34 -7.81 3.33
C ILE A 78 2.73 -8.88 4.24
N LYS A 79 1.41 -9.05 4.23
CA LYS A 79 0.70 -10.08 5.03
C LYS A 79 1.21 -11.48 4.73
N LYS A 80 1.46 -11.79 3.45
CA LYS A 80 2.10 -13.06 3.03
C LYS A 80 3.51 -13.22 3.61
N ALA A 81 4.26 -12.14 3.77
CA ALA A 81 5.59 -12.14 4.38
C ALA A 81 5.56 -12.11 5.93
N MET A 82 4.40 -11.89 6.55
CA MET A 82 4.18 -12.00 7.99
C MET A 82 3.86 -13.44 8.44
N SER A 83 3.91 -14.40 7.51
CA SER A 83 3.60 -15.82 7.73
C SER A 83 4.86 -16.62 8.08
#